data_AF-A0A1H5FB56-F1
#
_entry.id   AF-A0A1H5FB56-F1
#
_cell.length_a   1.000
_cell.length_b   1.000
_cell.length_c   1.000
_cell.angle_alpha   90.00
_cell.angle_beta   90.00
_cell.angle_gamma   90.00
#
_symmetry.space_group_name_H-M   'P 1'
#
loop_
_entity.id
_entity.type
_entity.pdbx_description
1 polymer ?
#
loop_
_entity_poly.entity_id
_entity_poly.type
_entity_poly.pdbx_seq_one_letter_code
_entity_poly.pdbx_strand_id
1 'polypeptide(L)'
;MIKKLFKNIFKIINEEKKLIDNNEEKSLILEKGKESSIIVPDFKEIKNLKIKKWHVNEGDLIKEGAILCELENEETLLEFESAFEGVILYTYPTGVIVLPNKEICKIKSI
;
A
#
# COMPACT_ATOMS: atom_id res chain seq x y z
N MET A 1 8.11 24.13 9.25
CA MET A 1 8.55 23.71 7.89
C MET A 1 8.56 22.19 7.88
N ILE A 2 7.44 21.57 7.50
CA ILE A 2 7.26 20.12 7.56
C ILE A 2 8.22 19.49 6.55
N LYS A 3 9.24 18.78 7.04
CA LYS A 3 10.19 18.04 6.21
C LYS A 3 9.42 16.92 5.52
N LYS A 4 9.18 17.09 4.22
CA LYS A 4 8.50 16.11 3.36
C LYS A 4 9.43 14.90 3.18
N LEU A 5 9.33 13.95 4.09
CA LEU A 5 9.94 12.62 3.97
C LEU A 5 9.11 11.83 2.95
N PHE A 6 9.22 12.23 1.69
CA PHE A 6 8.80 11.41 0.56
C PHE A 6 9.80 10.28 0.41
N LYS A 7 9.54 9.17 1.09
CA LYS A 7 10.18 7.90 0.75
C LYS A 7 9.09 6.88 0.53
N ASN A 8 8.96 6.53 -0.75
CA ASN A 8 8.05 5.56 -1.28
C ASN A 8 8.11 4.27 -0.45
N ILE A 9 7.01 3.93 0.24
CA ILE A 9 6.92 2.74 1.13
C ILE A 9 7.33 1.48 0.35
N PHE A 10 7.00 1.42 -0.93
CA PHE A 10 7.36 0.32 -1.81
C PHE A 10 8.87 0.16 -1.99
N LYS A 11 9.64 1.27 -2.04
CA LYS A 11 11.12 1.21 -2.13
C LYS A 11 11.74 0.67 -0.85
N ILE A 12 11.19 1.01 0.32
CA ILE A 12 11.66 0.50 1.61
C ILE A 12 11.42 -1.02 1.68
N ILE A 13 10.22 -1.48 1.30
CA ILE A 13 9.87 -2.91 1.26
C ILE A 13 10.73 -3.66 0.22
N ASN A 14 11.01 -3.05 -0.94
CA ASN A 14 11.85 -3.67 -1.96
C ASN A 14 13.35 -3.68 -1.60
N GLU A 15 13.87 -2.68 -0.88
CA GLU A 15 15.25 -2.71 -0.39
C GLU A 15 15.47 -3.85 0.61
N GLU A 16 14.49 -4.16 1.47
CA GLU A 16 14.53 -5.34 2.34
C GLU A 16 14.39 -6.66 1.55
N LYS A 17 13.54 -6.72 0.52
CA LYS A 17 13.43 -7.89 -0.37
C LYS A 17 14.69 -8.14 -1.22
N LYS A 18 15.39 -7.09 -1.65
CA LYS A 18 16.57 -7.20 -2.54
C LYS A 18 17.77 -7.89 -1.87
N LEU A 19 17.81 -7.93 -0.53
CA LEU A 19 18.83 -8.67 0.21
C LEU A 19 18.57 -10.19 0.25
N ILE A 20 17.39 -10.65 -0.20
CA ILE A 20 16.96 -12.05 -0.03
C ILE A 20 17.00 -12.88 -1.33
N ASP A 21 16.94 -12.30 -2.53
CA ASP A 21 16.91 -13.09 -3.77
C ASP A 21 17.96 -12.67 -4.81
N ASN A 22 19.07 -13.40 -4.82
CA ASN A 22 19.82 -13.63 -6.05
C ASN A 22 19.16 -14.82 -6.77
N ASN A 23 18.10 -14.58 -7.56
CA ASN A 23 17.84 -15.25 -8.83
C ASN A 23 16.48 -14.85 -9.43
N GLU A 24 16.55 -14.43 -10.69
CA GLU A 24 15.47 -14.30 -11.69
C GLU A 24 14.41 -13.22 -11.44
N GLU A 25 14.38 -12.23 -12.35
CA GLU A 25 13.24 -11.34 -12.61
C GLU A 25 12.04 -12.18 -13.04
N LYS A 26 11.37 -12.79 -12.07
CA LYS A 26 10.07 -13.40 -12.27
C LYS A 26 9.07 -12.27 -12.10
N SER A 27 8.52 -11.78 -13.20
CA SER A 27 7.26 -11.03 -13.15
C SER A 27 6.31 -11.85 -12.29
N LEU A 28 5.84 -11.28 -11.18
CA LEU A 28 4.89 -11.92 -10.29
C LEU A 28 3.55 -11.95 -11.04
N ILE A 29 3.39 -12.89 -11.97
CA ILE A 29 2.11 -13.16 -12.65
C ILE A 29 1.21 -13.74 -11.56
N LEU A 30 0.44 -12.88 -10.91
CA LEU A 30 -0.64 -13.33 -10.04
C LEU A 30 -1.64 -14.10 -10.90
N GLU A 31 -2.08 -15.25 -10.42
CA GLU A 31 -3.14 -16.00 -11.08
C GLU A 31 -4.38 -15.09 -11.20
N LYS A 32 -4.86 -14.93 -12.43
CA LYS A 32 -6.04 -14.12 -12.74
C LYS A 32 -7.20 -14.50 -11.80
N GLY A 33 -7.81 -13.50 -11.18
CA GLY A 33 -8.90 -13.66 -10.23
C GLY A 33 -8.47 -13.87 -8.78
N LYS A 34 -7.17 -13.96 -8.48
CA LYS A 34 -6.66 -14.02 -7.11
C LYS A 34 -6.92 -12.72 -6.36
N GLU A 35 -7.37 -12.85 -5.11
CA GLU A 35 -7.52 -11.74 -4.17
C GLU A 35 -6.21 -11.49 -3.41
N SER A 36 -5.79 -10.23 -3.35
CA SER A 36 -4.62 -9.76 -2.62
C SER A 36 -5.03 -8.71 -1.59
N SER A 37 -4.65 -8.95 -0.34
CA SER A 37 -4.87 -8.02 0.77
C SER A 37 -3.75 -6.98 0.83
N ILE A 38 -4.13 -5.71 0.94
CA ILE A 38 -3.23 -4.60 1.21
C ILE A 38 -3.21 -4.34 2.71
N ILE A 39 -2.03 -4.48 3.29
CA ILE A 39 -1.82 -4.44 4.73
C ILE A 39 -0.89 -3.27 5.07
N VAL A 40 -1.17 -2.57 6.16
CA VAL A 40 -0.31 -1.49 6.67
C VAL A 40 0.97 -2.10 7.26
N PRO A 41 2.17 -1.76 6.73
CA PRO A 41 3.44 -2.24 7.28
C PRO A 41 3.67 -1.75 8.72
N ASP A 42 4.46 -2.50 9.47
CA ASP A 42 5.00 -2.00 10.74
C ASP A 42 6.22 -1.10 10.48
N PHE A 43 6.00 0.21 10.56
CA PHE A 43 7.05 1.21 10.35
C PHE A 43 7.97 1.41 11.57
N LYS A 44 7.74 0.70 12.70
CA LYS A 44 8.46 0.78 13.99
C LYS A 44 8.48 2.17 14.66
N GLU A 45 8.99 3.18 13.96
CA GLU A 45 9.15 4.56 14.39
C GLU A 45 7.89 5.41 14.14
N ILE A 46 7.15 5.12 13.06
CA ILE A 46 5.93 5.86 12.71
C ILE A 46 4.70 5.20 13.34
N LYS A 47 3.98 5.95 14.18
CA LYS A 47 2.79 5.48 14.90
C LYS A 47 1.56 6.33 14.58
N ASN A 48 0.39 5.79 14.93
CA ASN A 48 -0.91 6.48 14.85
C ASN A 48 -1.26 7.01 13.46
N LEU A 49 -0.89 6.25 12.42
CA LEU A 49 -1.26 6.59 11.05
C LEU A 49 -2.78 6.48 10.88
N LYS A 50 -3.37 7.48 10.25
CA LYS A 50 -4.80 7.59 9.96
C LYS A 50 -5.00 7.63 8.46
N ILE A 51 -6.03 6.94 7.96
CA ILE A 51 -6.41 7.06 6.55
C ILE A 51 -6.96 8.47 6.32
N LYS A 52 -6.18 9.32 5.66
CA LYS A 52 -6.59 10.68 5.33
C LYS A 52 -7.58 10.70 4.19
N LYS A 53 -7.24 10.00 3.10
CA LYS A 53 -8.00 10.05 1.85
C LYS A 53 -7.74 8.81 1.01
N TRP A 54 -8.79 8.24 0.42
CA TRP A 54 -8.68 7.32 -0.70
C TRP A 54 -8.72 8.07 -2.03
N HIS A 55 -7.92 7.63 -2.98
CA HIS A 55 -7.94 8.07 -4.37
C HIS A 55 -8.63 7.09 -5.31
N VAL A 56 -9.13 5.99 -4.74
CA VAL A 56 -9.83 4.91 -5.43
C VAL A 56 -11.09 4.53 -4.66
N ASN A 57 -12.05 3.93 -5.36
CA ASN A 57 -13.29 3.42 -4.81
C ASN A 57 -13.43 1.93 -5.09
N GLU A 58 -14.35 1.28 -4.38
CA GLU A 58 -14.74 -0.11 -4.67
C GLU A 58 -15.25 -0.21 -6.11
N GLY A 59 -14.75 -1.21 -6.85
CA GLY A 59 -15.04 -1.42 -8.27
C GLY A 59 -14.06 -0.75 -9.23
N ASP A 60 -13.19 0.15 -8.76
CA ASP A 60 -12.23 0.83 -9.65
C ASP A 60 -11.16 -0.14 -10.15
N LEU A 61 -10.82 0.00 -11.45
CA LEU A 61 -9.69 -0.66 -12.09
C LEU A 61 -8.42 0.14 -11.84
N ILE A 62 -7.40 -0.51 -11.27
CA ILE A 62 -6.11 0.08 -10.94
C ILE A 62 -4.97 -0.71 -11.58
N LYS A 63 -3.85 -0.03 -11.83
CA LYS A 63 -2.61 -0.65 -12.31
C LYS A 63 -1.59 -0.74 -11.18
N GLU A 64 -0.56 -1.56 -11.39
CA GLU A 64 0.65 -1.48 -10.58
C GLU A 64 1.17 -0.03 -10.60
N GLY A 65 1.52 0.47 -9.42
CA GLY A 65 1.96 1.83 -9.22
C GLY A 65 0.86 2.88 -9.01
N ALA A 66 -0.41 2.49 -9.03
CA ALA A 66 -1.51 3.41 -8.73
C ALA A 66 -1.48 3.83 -7.25
N ILE A 67 -1.64 5.13 -6.98
CA ILE A 67 -1.78 5.65 -5.62
C ILE A 67 -3.17 5.29 -5.09
N LEU A 68 -3.24 4.49 -4.03
CA LEU A 68 -4.50 4.03 -3.43
C LEU A 68 -5.04 5.03 -2.41
N CYS A 69 -4.20 5.43 -1.46
CA CYS A 69 -4.60 6.32 -0.37
C CYS A 69 -3.42 7.10 0.22
N GLU A 70 -3.78 8.11 1.01
CA GLU A 70 -2.87 8.86 1.87
C GLU A 70 -3.07 8.44 3.33
N LEU A 71 -1.98 8.09 4.00
CA LEU A 71 -1.92 7.87 5.44
C LEU A 71 -1.22 9.06 6.10
N GLU A 72 -1.73 9.56 7.21
CA GLU A 72 -1.13 10.69 7.91
C GLU A 72 -1.07 10.51 9.42
N ASN A 73 -0.11 11.18 10.04
CA ASN A 73 -0.15 11.53 11.45
C ASN A 73 0.30 13.00 11.60
N GLU A 74 0.52 13.47 12.83
CA GLU A 74 0.89 14.87 13.08
C GLU A 74 2.22 15.30 12.42
N GLU A 75 3.13 14.35 12.18
CA GLU A 75 4.49 14.62 11.71
C GLU A 75 4.73 14.21 10.26
N THR A 76 3.93 13.28 9.73
CA THR A 76 4.20 12.56 8.49
C THR A 76 2.95 12.40 7.63
N LEU A 77 3.14 12.51 6.32
CA LEU A 77 2.16 12.15 5.29
C LEU A 77 2.80 11.11 4.36
N LEU A 78 2.13 9.98 4.17
CA LEU A 78 2.58 8.85 3.38
C LEU A 78 1.57 8.56 2.27
N GLU A 79 2.05 8.26 1.08
CA GLU A 79 1.25 7.78 -0.04
C GLU A 79 1.41 6.27 -0.15
N PHE A 80 0.29 5.56 -0.24
CA PHE A 80 0.27 4.11 -0.40
C PHE A 80 0.06 3.75 -1.87
N GLU A 81 1.07 3.11 -2.47
CA GLU A 81 1.08 2.69 -3.87
C GLU A 81 0.66 1.21 -4.00
N SER A 82 -0.09 0.89 -5.05
CA SER A 82 -0.50 -0.49 -5.35
C SER A 82 0.67 -1.27 -5.93
N ALA A 83 0.96 -2.43 -5.34
CA ALA A 83 1.87 -3.42 -5.94
C ALA A 83 1.17 -4.32 -6.98
N PHE A 84 -0.14 -4.12 -7.21
CA PHE A 84 -0.95 -5.03 -8.02
C PHE A 84 -1.83 -4.27 -9.00
N GLU A 85 -2.03 -4.87 -10.17
CA GLU A 85 -3.08 -4.50 -11.11
C GLU A 85 -4.35 -5.33 -10.83
N GLY A 86 -5.52 -4.69 -10.88
CA GLY A 86 -6.77 -5.35 -10.59
C GLY A 86 -7.95 -4.42 -10.33
N VAL A 87 -9.00 -4.99 -9.74
CA VAL A 87 -10.20 -4.27 -9.30
C VAL A 87 -10.19 -4.13 -7.78
N ILE A 88 -10.45 -2.93 -7.27
CA ILE A 88 -10.66 -2.71 -5.83
C ILE A 88 -11.93 -3.44 -5.39
N LEU A 89 -11.82 -4.33 -4.42
CA LEU A 89 -12.97 -5.02 -3.81
C LEU A 89 -13.49 -4.31 -2.58
N TYR A 90 -12.60 -3.62 -1.85
CA TYR A 90 -12.90 -3.07 -0.55
C TYR A 90 -11.92 -1.97 -0.18
N THR A 91 -12.39 -0.91 0.48
CA THR A 91 -11.54 0.10 1.14
C THR A 91 -11.96 0.33 2.60
N TYR A 92 -10.98 0.48 3.48
CA TYR A 92 -11.22 0.75 4.89
C TYR A 92 -11.72 2.19 5.11
N PRO A 93 -12.56 2.48 6.12
CA PRO A 93 -13.09 3.83 6.29
C PRO A 93 -12.01 4.91 6.44
N THR A 94 -12.20 6.05 5.76
CA THR A 94 -11.39 7.24 5.99
C THR A 94 -11.57 7.74 7.43
N GLY A 95 -10.56 8.41 7.95
CA GLY A 95 -10.62 8.99 9.28
C GLY A 95 -10.25 8.05 10.42
N VAL A 96 -9.94 6.78 10.14
CA VAL A 96 -9.62 5.78 11.17
C VAL A 96 -8.12 5.61 11.34
N ILE A 97 -7.66 5.50 12.59
CA ILE A 97 -6.27 5.12 12.93
C ILE A 97 -6.09 3.64 12.60
N VAL A 98 -5.10 3.32 11.77
CA VAL A 98 -4.79 1.97 11.33
C VAL A 98 -3.58 1.43 12.08
N LEU A 99 -3.71 0.20 12.58
CA LEU A 99 -2.63 -0.49 13.28
C LEU A 99 -1.71 -1.21 12.27
N PRO A 100 -0.44 -1.45 12.61
CA PRO A 100 0.42 -2.33 11.84
C PRO A 100 -0.21 -3.70 11.62
N ASN A 101 0.09 -4.30 10.47
CA ASN A 101 -0.43 -5.59 10.02
C ASN A 101 -1.95 -5.63 9.85
N LYS A 102 -2.64 -4.47 9.84
CA LYS A 102 -4.06 -4.39 9.55
C LYS A 102 -4.30 -4.30 8.04
N GLU A 103 -5.18 -5.14 7.52
CA GLU A 103 -5.71 -5.03 6.15
C GLU A 103 -6.56 -3.77 6.02
N ILE A 104 -6.29 -2.98 4.98
CA ILE A 104 -6.98 -1.72 4.69
C ILE A 104 -7.62 -1.66 3.30
N CYS A 105 -7.26 -2.58 2.41
CA CYS A 105 -7.82 -2.67 1.07
C CYS A 105 -7.67 -4.10 0.55
N LYS A 106 -8.55 -4.51 -0.35
CA LYS A 106 -8.45 -5.78 -1.05
C LYS A 106 -8.58 -5.55 -2.55
N ILE A 107 -7.71 -6.20 -3.33
CA ILE A 107 -7.65 -6.09 -4.79
C ILE A 107 -7.85 -7.48 -5.37
N LYS A 108 -8.66 -7.58 -6.43
CA LYS A 108 -8.75 -8.79 -7.25
C LYS A 108 -7.97 -8.61 -8.54
N SER A 109 -6.95 -9.43 -8.75
CA SER A 109 -6.15 -9.40 -9.98
C SER A 109 -7.00 -9.82 -11.20
N ILE A 110 -6.75 -9.21 -12.35
CA ILE A 110 -7.52 -9.40 -13.60
C ILE A 110 -6.73 -10.05 -14.73
#